data_AF-A0A260ZMC7-F1
#
_entry.id   AF-A0A260ZMC7-F1
#
_cell.length_a   1.000
_cell.length_b   1.000
_cell.length_c   1.000
_cell.angle_alpha   90.00
_cell.angle_beta   90.00
_cell.angle_gamma   90.00
#
_symmetry.space_group_name_H-M   'P 1'
#
loop_
_entity.id
_entity.type
_entity.pdbx_description
1 polymer ?
#
loop_
_entity_poly.entity_id
_entity_poly.type
_entity_poly.pdbx_seq_one_letter_code
_entity_poly.pdbx_strand_id
1 'polypeptide(L)'
;MTHILERCNFLDVQIIRRTCGALRDHITKMPPKSSISEIRITINDGSIFLNLGAQLNVEYHDHNGGCRVVAQKLDLPAETRVKEGQNYMELFINDLKTVMEYQRQTSLDDFKIVTGEDQLVPFEEACTQLMARIADILPSASIKSKKLFIKVWNESQILQVFPHFHTNSLEELVLESVRDPLTMDWLEIDDYLETNTWDNLKVIKVDAMMRRPVFHFLHCDRVDMKFPRLPELENQELNQSRYGLDDMELILTFFYHRLEFRFVS
;
A
#
# COMPACT_ATOMS: atom_id res chain seq x y z
N MET A 1 18.56 -29.14 -5.82
CA MET A 1 18.50 -27.92 -5.00
C MET A 1 17.20 -27.17 -5.27
N THR A 2 16.87 -26.86 -6.53
CA THR A 2 15.60 -26.23 -6.94
C THR A 2 14.36 -26.88 -6.33
N HIS A 3 14.22 -28.21 -6.41
CA HIS A 3 13.08 -28.94 -5.80
C HIS A 3 12.96 -28.85 -4.28
N ILE A 4 14.06 -28.56 -3.58
CA ILE A 4 14.03 -28.32 -2.12
C ILE A 4 13.53 -26.89 -1.88
N LEU A 5 14.09 -25.91 -2.60
CA LEU A 5 13.73 -24.50 -2.47
C LEU A 5 12.26 -24.23 -2.84
N GLU A 6 11.68 -25.01 -3.76
CA GLU A 6 10.25 -24.97 -4.11
C GLU A 6 9.31 -25.32 -2.93
N ARG A 7 9.83 -25.99 -1.90
CA ARG A 7 9.06 -26.36 -0.70
C ARG A 7 9.38 -25.48 0.51
N CYS A 8 10.31 -24.55 0.36
CA CYS A 8 10.78 -23.67 1.42
C CYS A 8 9.94 -22.38 1.44
N ASN A 9 9.55 -21.94 2.64
CA ASN A 9 8.99 -20.61 2.82
C ASN A 9 10.10 -19.54 2.79
N PHE A 10 9.74 -18.26 2.93
CA PHE A 10 10.74 -17.18 2.91
C PHE A 10 11.85 -17.40 3.95
N LEU A 11 11.49 -17.79 5.18
CA LEU A 11 12.42 -17.97 6.29
C LEU A 11 13.39 -19.12 6.05
N ASP A 12 12.89 -20.26 5.57
CA ASP A 12 13.70 -21.42 5.22
C ASP A 12 14.75 -21.05 4.18
N VAL A 13 14.35 -20.28 3.16
CA VAL A 13 15.28 -19.79 2.12
C VAL A 13 16.34 -18.87 2.72
N GLN A 14 15.98 -17.97 3.65
CA GLN A 14 16.97 -17.13 4.33
C GLN A 14 17.94 -17.93 5.20
N ILE A 15 17.48 -18.98 5.88
CA ILE A 15 18.33 -19.87 6.66
C ILE A 15 19.32 -20.59 5.73
N ILE A 16 18.83 -21.18 4.64
CA ILE A 16 19.66 -21.91 3.66
C ILE A 16 20.72 -20.96 3.05
N ARG A 17 20.33 -19.73 2.68
CA ARG A 17 21.22 -18.69 2.12
C ARG A 17 22.40 -18.35 3.04
N ARG A 18 22.25 -18.54 4.36
CA ARG A 18 23.28 -18.24 5.36
C ARG A 18 24.23 -19.41 5.64
N THR A 19 23.91 -20.63 5.20
CA THR A 19 24.71 -21.83 5.54
C THR A 19 26.05 -21.88 4.80
N CYS A 20 26.11 -21.60 3.49
CA CYS A 20 27.37 -21.51 2.74
C CYS A 20 27.28 -20.60 1.50
N GLY A 21 28.44 -20.17 0.98
CA GLY A 21 28.53 -19.30 -0.20
C GLY A 21 27.94 -19.90 -1.47
N ALA A 22 28.18 -21.20 -1.72
CA ALA A 22 27.66 -21.87 -2.91
C ALA A 22 26.12 -21.91 -2.94
N LEU A 23 25.46 -22.13 -1.79
CA LEU A 23 24.00 -22.11 -1.69
C LEU A 23 23.43 -20.70 -1.87
N ARG A 24 24.12 -19.70 -1.30
CA ARG A 24 23.78 -18.30 -1.49
C ARG A 24 23.84 -17.90 -2.96
N ASP A 25 24.90 -18.27 -3.66
CA ASP A 25 25.08 -17.96 -5.08
C ASP A 25 24.04 -18.70 -5.94
N HIS A 26 23.70 -19.95 -5.58
CA HIS A 26 22.65 -20.70 -6.24
C HIS A 26 21.27 -20.05 -6.10
N ILE A 27 20.87 -19.68 -4.86
CA ILE A 27 19.59 -19.00 -4.60
C ILE A 27 19.55 -17.65 -5.32
N THR A 28 20.67 -16.93 -5.36
CA THR A 28 20.74 -15.63 -6.07
C THR A 28 20.57 -15.80 -7.58
N LYS A 29 21.15 -16.85 -8.17
CA LYS A 29 21.03 -17.13 -9.62
C LYS A 29 19.69 -17.75 -10.01
N MET A 30 19.12 -18.57 -9.12
CA MET A 30 17.86 -19.28 -9.32
C MET A 30 16.96 -19.10 -8.09
N PRO A 31 16.34 -17.92 -7.93
CA PRO A 31 15.45 -17.67 -6.81
C PRO A 31 14.23 -18.59 -6.90
N PRO A 32 13.78 -19.21 -5.79
CA PRO A 32 12.54 -19.95 -5.79
C PRO A 32 11.34 -19.01 -5.95
N LYS A 33 10.20 -19.59 -6.34
CA LYS A 33 8.94 -18.85 -6.34
C LYS A 33 8.62 -18.41 -4.92
N SER A 34 8.21 -17.15 -4.76
CA SER A 34 7.84 -16.64 -3.45
C SER A 34 6.58 -17.33 -2.93
N SER A 35 6.60 -17.62 -1.63
CA SER A 35 5.45 -18.10 -0.87
C SER A 35 4.70 -16.96 -0.16
N ILE A 36 5.21 -15.72 -0.22
CA ILE A 36 4.60 -14.57 0.43
C ILE A 36 3.40 -14.11 -0.40
N SER A 37 2.23 -14.08 0.24
CA SER A 37 0.96 -13.63 -0.37
C SER A 37 0.54 -12.23 0.09
N GLU A 38 0.95 -11.80 1.28
CA GLU A 38 0.63 -10.49 1.87
C GLU A 38 1.92 -9.80 2.29
N ILE A 39 2.01 -8.49 2.02
CA ILE A 39 3.00 -7.60 2.61
C ILE A 39 2.25 -6.43 3.22
N ARG A 40 2.43 -6.19 4.52
CA ARG A 40 1.94 -5.00 5.20
C ARG A 40 3.08 -4.27 5.88
N ILE A 41 3.16 -2.98 5.63
CA ILE A 41 4.09 -2.05 6.27
C ILE A 41 3.25 -1.07 7.08
N THR A 42 3.41 -1.04 8.41
CA THR A 42 2.83 -0.01 9.27
C THR A 42 3.92 0.91 9.77
N ILE A 43 3.77 2.21 9.55
CA ILE A 43 4.71 3.27 9.92
C ILE A 43 4.08 4.06 11.08
N ASN A 44 4.69 3.97 12.25
CA ASN A 44 4.25 4.63 13.47
C ASN A 44 5.35 5.56 14.01
N ASP A 45 4.99 6.44 14.94
CA ASP A 45 6.00 7.25 15.62
C ASP A 45 6.98 6.36 16.40
N GLY A 46 8.28 6.47 16.06
CA GLY A 46 9.35 5.68 16.65
C GLY A 46 9.34 4.17 16.33
N SER A 47 8.49 3.68 15.43
CA SER A 47 8.47 2.25 15.09
C SER A 47 7.94 1.92 13.69
N ILE A 48 8.42 0.81 13.12
CA ILE A 48 7.94 0.28 11.83
C ILE A 48 7.61 -1.21 12.00
N PHE A 49 6.48 -1.63 11.47
CA PHE A 49 6.03 -3.02 11.48
C PHE A 49 6.02 -3.57 10.06
N LEU A 50 6.62 -4.74 9.87
CA LEU A 50 6.61 -5.50 8.63
C LEU A 50 5.93 -6.84 8.88
N ASN A 51 4.79 -7.06 8.24
CA ASN A 51 4.03 -8.30 8.30
C ASN A 51 4.05 -8.97 6.92
N LEU A 52 4.43 -10.25 6.89
CA LEU A 52 4.51 -11.10 5.70
C LEU A 52 3.42 -12.19 5.75
N GLY A 53 2.21 -11.80 6.12
CA GLY A 53 1.08 -12.70 6.37
C GLY A 53 1.36 -13.68 7.50
N ALA A 54 1.04 -14.96 7.28
CA ALA A 54 1.24 -16.01 8.27
C ALA A 54 2.71 -16.43 8.48
N GLN A 55 3.68 -15.85 7.77
CA GLN A 55 5.08 -16.32 7.84
C GLN A 55 5.89 -15.61 8.92
N LEU A 56 5.78 -14.28 9.02
CA LEU A 56 6.67 -13.47 9.84
C LEU A 56 6.07 -12.09 10.11
N ASN A 57 6.14 -11.68 11.37
CA ASN A 57 5.96 -10.31 11.81
C ASN A 57 7.29 -9.80 12.37
N VAL A 58 7.73 -8.62 11.94
CA VAL A 58 8.92 -7.96 12.48
C VAL A 58 8.58 -6.53 12.85
N GLU A 59 8.96 -6.14 14.06
CA GLU A 59 8.82 -4.78 14.56
C GLU A 59 10.20 -4.18 14.78
N TYR A 60 10.41 -2.97 14.27
CA TYR A 60 11.64 -2.21 14.40
C TYR A 60 11.33 -0.98 15.25
N HIS A 61 11.83 -0.96 16.49
CA HIS A 61 11.59 0.12 17.44
C HIS A 61 12.86 0.95 17.62
N ASP A 62 12.73 2.27 17.58
CA ASP A 62 13.77 3.15 18.08
C ASP A 62 14.02 2.85 19.57
N HIS A 63 15.27 2.62 19.94
CA HIS A 63 15.61 2.21 21.29
C HIS A 63 17.02 2.66 21.67
N ASN A 64 17.09 3.70 22.52
CA ASN A 64 18.33 4.16 23.17
C ASN A 64 19.51 4.38 22.20
N GLY A 65 19.26 5.01 21.04
CA GLY A 65 20.30 5.23 20.01
C GLY A 65 20.68 3.98 19.22
N GLY A 66 19.90 2.91 19.33
CA GLY A 66 19.93 1.72 18.50
C GLY A 66 18.53 1.29 18.09
N CYS A 67 18.39 0.03 17.73
CA CYS A 67 17.11 -0.55 17.30
C CYS A 67 16.78 -1.79 18.11
N ARG A 68 15.57 -1.85 18.68
CA ARG A 68 15.02 -3.08 19.24
C ARG A 68 14.17 -3.75 18.17
N VAL A 69 14.59 -4.93 17.75
CA VAL A 69 13.89 -5.76 16.77
C VAL A 69 13.12 -6.86 17.49
N VAL A 70 11.81 -6.93 17.28
CA VAL A 70 10.95 -8.02 17.77
C VAL A 70 10.47 -8.81 16.56
N ALA A 71 10.79 -10.10 16.50
CA ALA A 71 10.39 -10.98 15.41
C ALA A 71 9.49 -12.09 15.93
N GLN A 72 8.30 -12.22 15.37
CA GLN A 72 7.36 -13.28 15.69
C GLN A 72 7.09 -14.12 14.43
N LYS A 73 7.33 -15.42 14.56
CA LYS A 73 6.97 -16.42 13.55
C LYS A 73 5.73 -17.16 14.03
N LEU A 74 4.94 -17.68 13.10
CA LEU A 74 3.78 -18.50 13.43
C LEU A 74 4.19 -19.66 14.36
N ASP A 75 3.40 -19.87 15.41
CA ASP A 75 3.56 -20.93 16.40
C ASP A 75 4.90 -20.94 17.18
N LEU A 76 5.67 -19.84 17.11
CA LEU A 76 6.91 -19.69 17.86
C LEU A 76 6.86 -18.46 18.78
N PRO A 77 7.54 -18.51 19.94
CA PRO A 77 7.70 -17.35 20.80
C PRO A 77 8.36 -16.19 20.04
N ALA A 78 7.96 -14.96 20.37
CA ALA A 78 8.61 -13.78 19.84
C ALA A 78 10.07 -13.72 20.30
N GLU A 79 10.99 -13.49 19.35
CA GLU A 79 12.40 -13.24 19.62
C GLU A 79 12.65 -11.74 19.65
N THR A 80 13.26 -11.24 20.73
CA THR A 80 13.69 -9.83 20.82
C THR A 80 15.20 -9.73 20.75
N ARG A 81 15.71 -8.79 19.95
CA ARG A 81 17.13 -8.49 19.83
C ARG A 81 17.35 -6.98 19.83
N VAL A 82 18.38 -6.53 20.52
CA VAL A 82 18.81 -5.13 20.48
C VAL A 82 20.02 -5.00 19.57
N LYS A 83 19.98 -4.00 18.70
CA LYS A 83 21.02 -3.65 17.73
C LYS A 83 21.55 -2.26 18.08
N GLU A 84 22.54 -2.22 18.96
CA GLU A 84 23.17 -0.98 19.40
C GLU A 84 23.78 -0.21 18.22
N GLY A 85 23.57 1.11 18.20
CA GLY A 85 24.11 2.01 17.17
C GLY A 85 23.52 1.83 15.76
N GLN A 86 22.54 0.93 15.58
CA GLN A 86 21.89 0.72 14.29
C GLN A 86 20.54 1.45 14.25
N ASN A 87 20.35 2.25 13.20
CA ASN A 87 19.10 2.95 12.97
C ASN A 87 17.98 1.95 12.57
N TYR A 88 16.80 2.09 13.16
CA TYR A 88 15.69 1.17 12.94
C TYR A 88 15.13 1.23 11.51
N MET A 89 15.08 2.41 10.89
CA MET A 89 14.65 2.58 9.50
C MET A 89 15.62 1.91 8.54
N GLU A 90 16.94 2.05 8.78
CA GLU A 90 17.96 1.38 7.96
C GLU A 90 17.81 -0.14 8.00
N LEU A 91 17.57 -0.70 9.18
CA LEU A 91 17.35 -2.14 9.34
C LEU A 91 16.09 -2.60 8.60
N PHE A 92 14.99 -1.87 8.77
CA PHE A 92 13.76 -2.13 8.06
C PHE A 92 13.96 -2.09 6.53
N ILE A 93 14.59 -1.05 5.98
CA ILE A 93 14.81 -0.91 4.53
C ILE A 93 15.65 -2.05 3.98
N ASN A 94 16.69 -2.48 4.70
CA ASN A 94 17.53 -3.60 4.28
C ASN A 94 16.77 -4.94 4.28
N ASP A 95 15.92 -5.17 5.28
CA ASP A 95 15.11 -6.38 5.37
C ASP A 95 13.99 -6.37 4.32
N LEU A 96 13.30 -5.24 4.13
CA LEU A 96 12.27 -5.07 3.09
C LEU A 96 12.87 -5.27 1.70
N LYS A 97 14.06 -4.75 1.42
CA LYS A 97 14.76 -5.00 0.15
C LYS A 97 14.97 -6.49 -0.10
N THR A 98 15.36 -7.24 0.93
CA THR A 98 15.54 -8.70 0.84
C THR A 98 14.20 -9.41 0.56
N VAL A 99 13.11 -8.95 1.18
CA VAL A 99 11.75 -9.45 0.92
C VAL A 99 11.35 -9.17 -0.53
N MET A 100 11.54 -7.95 -1.02
CA MET A 100 11.15 -7.56 -2.38
C MET A 100 11.98 -8.29 -3.46
N GLU A 101 13.28 -8.52 -3.21
CA GLU A 101 14.12 -9.35 -4.07
C GLU A 101 13.60 -10.79 -4.18
N TYR A 102 13.08 -11.34 -3.08
CA TYR A 102 12.44 -12.66 -3.04
C TYR A 102 11.06 -12.67 -3.73
N GLN A 103 10.29 -11.58 -3.61
CA GLN A 103 8.93 -11.47 -4.14
C GLN A 103 8.87 -11.26 -5.67
N ARG A 104 9.97 -10.83 -6.31
CA ARG A 104 10.05 -10.25 -7.67
C ARG A 104 9.21 -10.92 -8.78
N GLN A 105 8.97 -12.22 -8.72
CA GLN A 105 8.29 -12.97 -9.79
C GLN A 105 6.85 -13.40 -9.47
N THR A 106 6.37 -13.16 -8.24
CA THR A 106 5.10 -13.70 -7.76
C THR A 106 4.09 -12.58 -7.52
N SER A 107 2.83 -12.84 -7.86
CA SER A 107 1.74 -11.91 -7.53
C SER A 107 1.42 -12.01 -6.05
N LEU A 108 1.26 -10.87 -5.40
CA LEU A 108 0.68 -10.77 -4.08
C LEU A 108 -0.85 -10.81 -4.17
N ASP A 109 -1.47 -11.33 -3.11
CA ASP A 109 -2.89 -11.16 -2.89
C ASP A 109 -3.17 -9.78 -2.28
N ASP A 110 -2.28 -9.28 -1.42
CA ASP A 110 -2.47 -7.99 -0.73
C ASP A 110 -1.13 -7.27 -0.48
N PHE A 111 -1.11 -5.96 -0.72
CA PHE A 111 0.01 -5.08 -0.38
C PHE A 111 -0.53 -3.84 0.32
N LYS A 112 -0.04 -3.57 1.54
CA LYS A 112 -0.49 -2.43 2.35
C LYS A 112 0.66 -1.57 2.83
N ILE A 113 0.48 -0.27 2.74
CA ILE A 113 1.29 0.72 3.46
C ILE A 113 0.34 1.57 4.30
N VAL A 114 0.56 1.58 5.61
CA VAL A 114 -0.31 2.25 6.57
C VAL A 114 0.52 3.17 7.43
N THR A 115 0.20 4.46 7.42
CA THR A 115 0.76 5.44 8.35
C THR A 115 -0.20 5.66 9.51
N GLY A 116 0.32 5.57 10.73
CA GLY A 116 -0.42 5.91 11.95
C GLY A 116 -1.58 4.95 12.23
N GLU A 117 -1.24 3.80 12.79
CA GLU A 117 -2.19 2.88 13.45
C GLU A 117 -2.24 3.21 14.96
N ASP A 118 -3.42 3.08 15.58
CA ASP A 118 -3.61 3.22 17.04
C ASP A 118 -3.09 4.53 17.69
N GLN A 119 -3.29 5.68 17.04
CA GLN A 119 -2.91 7.02 17.52
C GLN A 119 -1.39 7.33 17.55
N LEU A 120 -0.54 6.41 17.10
CA LEU A 120 0.91 6.63 16.98
C LEU A 120 1.28 7.18 15.60
N VAL A 121 0.67 8.30 15.22
CA VAL A 121 0.85 8.89 13.90
C VAL A 121 2.21 9.63 13.83
N PRO A 122 3.15 9.22 12.96
CA PRO A 122 4.40 9.93 12.78
C PRO A 122 4.21 11.26 12.04
N PHE A 123 5.11 12.20 12.26
CA PHE A 123 5.13 13.45 11.49
C PHE A 123 5.22 13.20 9.98
N GLU A 124 4.53 14.03 9.20
CA GLU A 124 4.45 13.93 7.73
C GLU A 124 5.84 13.90 7.07
N GLU A 125 6.81 14.68 7.56
CA GLU A 125 8.17 14.72 7.02
C GLU A 125 8.88 13.38 7.17
N ALA A 126 8.80 12.75 8.36
CA ALA A 126 9.40 11.44 8.62
C ALA A 126 8.77 10.36 7.73
N CYS A 127 7.44 10.40 7.55
CA CYS A 127 6.73 9.49 6.64
C CYS A 127 7.20 9.68 5.19
N THR A 128 7.34 10.93 4.75
CA THR A 128 7.76 11.28 3.39
C THR A 128 9.17 10.76 3.11
N GLN A 129 10.10 10.95 4.05
CA GLN A 129 11.46 10.42 3.94
C GLN A 129 11.50 8.89 3.87
N LEU A 130 10.71 8.20 4.71
CA LEU A 130 10.64 6.74 4.69
C LEU A 130 9.97 6.20 3.42
N MET A 131 8.94 6.87 2.91
CA MET A 131 8.27 6.50 1.67
C MET A 131 9.20 6.61 0.46
N ALA A 132 10.03 7.65 0.39
CA ALA A 132 11.06 7.79 -0.64
C ALA A 132 12.06 6.62 -0.58
N ARG A 133 12.50 6.28 0.64
CA ARG A 133 13.40 5.14 0.90
C ARG A 133 12.79 3.79 0.51
N ILE A 134 11.48 3.61 0.72
CA ILE A 134 10.74 2.43 0.26
C ILE A 134 10.72 2.43 -1.26
N ALA A 135 10.30 3.52 -1.91
CA ALA A 135 10.24 3.62 -3.37
C ALA A 135 11.59 3.29 -4.04
N ASP A 136 12.71 3.76 -3.47
CA ASP A 136 14.07 3.50 -3.97
C ASP A 136 14.45 2.01 -4.04
N ILE A 137 13.88 1.18 -3.16
CA ILE A 137 14.13 -0.27 -3.14
C ILE A 137 13.07 -1.07 -3.90
N LEU A 138 11.94 -0.46 -4.25
CA LEU A 138 10.92 -1.11 -5.06
C LEU A 138 11.38 -1.16 -6.52
N PRO A 139 11.20 -2.29 -7.21
CA PRO A 139 11.52 -2.36 -8.63
C PRO A 139 10.53 -1.51 -9.45
N SER A 140 10.99 -0.89 -10.53
CA SER A 140 10.11 -0.13 -11.42
C SER A 140 9.03 -1.03 -12.05
N ALA A 141 7.76 -0.63 -11.94
CA ALA A 141 6.59 -1.22 -12.59
C ALA A 141 6.57 -2.76 -12.70
N SER A 142 6.82 -3.49 -11.60
CA SER A 142 6.86 -4.97 -11.63
C SER A 142 6.15 -5.66 -10.47
N ILE A 143 5.67 -4.90 -9.48
CA ILE A 143 4.94 -5.49 -8.37
C ILE A 143 3.54 -5.82 -8.86
N LYS A 144 3.24 -7.13 -8.93
CA LYS A 144 1.89 -7.61 -9.19
C LYS A 144 1.20 -7.83 -7.86
N SER A 145 0.07 -7.18 -7.64
CA SER A 145 -0.77 -7.36 -6.46
C SER A 145 -2.23 -7.32 -6.87
N LYS A 146 -3.08 -8.15 -6.26
CA LYS A 146 -4.53 -8.06 -6.45
C LYS A 146 -5.13 -6.91 -5.66
N LYS A 147 -4.62 -6.62 -4.46
CA LYS A 147 -5.09 -5.53 -3.62
C LYS A 147 -3.96 -4.58 -3.28
N LEU A 148 -4.25 -3.28 -3.34
CA LEU A 148 -3.36 -2.24 -2.88
C LEU A 148 -4.11 -1.32 -1.92
N PHE A 149 -3.62 -1.24 -0.69
CA PHE A 149 -4.13 -0.33 0.33
C PHE A 149 -3.03 0.65 0.73
N ILE A 150 -3.30 1.95 0.62
CA ILE A 150 -2.35 2.99 1.03
C ILE A 150 -3.07 3.99 1.94
N LYS A 151 -2.61 4.12 3.17
CA LYS A 151 -3.05 5.17 4.10
C LYS A 151 -1.88 6.10 4.41
N VAL A 152 -1.92 7.33 3.91
CA VAL A 152 -0.79 8.27 3.93
C VAL A 152 -1.22 9.72 4.17
N TRP A 153 -0.26 10.62 4.35
CA TRP A 153 -0.52 12.03 4.66
C TRP A 153 -0.96 12.86 3.44
N ASN A 154 -0.41 12.57 2.26
CA ASN A 154 -0.59 13.38 1.06
C ASN A 154 -0.40 12.54 -0.22
N GLU A 155 -0.76 13.13 -1.36
CA GLU A 155 -0.64 12.54 -2.70
C GLU A 155 0.81 12.24 -3.10
N SER A 156 1.78 13.05 -2.66
CA SER A 156 3.20 12.82 -2.98
C SER A 156 3.68 11.46 -2.47
N GLN A 157 3.22 11.03 -1.29
CA GLN A 157 3.54 9.71 -0.74
C GLN A 157 2.91 8.57 -1.57
N ILE A 158 1.69 8.76 -2.09
CA ILE A 158 1.03 7.80 -2.99
C ILE A 158 1.81 7.68 -4.30
N LEU A 159 2.08 8.82 -4.95
CA LEU A 159 2.70 8.90 -6.27
C LEU A 159 4.16 8.41 -6.30
N GLN A 160 4.84 8.37 -5.16
CA GLN A 160 6.16 7.73 -5.05
C GLN A 160 6.10 6.20 -5.19
N VAL A 161 5.02 5.58 -4.73
CA VAL A 161 4.90 4.11 -4.65
C VAL A 161 4.07 3.54 -5.79
N PHE A 162 3.01 4.25 -6.20
CA PHE A 162 2.11 3.85 -7.28
C PHE A 162 2.80 3.36 -8.56
N PRO A 163 3.81 4.07 -9.12
CA PRO A 163 4.50 3.67 -10.36
C PRO A 163 5.21 2.30 -10.28
N HIS A 164 5.38 1.73 -9.09
CA HIS A 164 6.01 0.42 -8.91
C HIS A 164 5.03 -0.75 -9.08
N PHE A 165 3.73 -0.48 -9.07
CA PHE A 165 2.68 -1.49 -9.19
C PHE A 165 2.21 -1.64 -10.64
N HIS A 166 1.90 -2.88 -11.01
CA HIS A 166 1.25 -3.17 -12.27
C HIS A 166 -0.26 -2.93 -12.14
N THR A 167 -0.76 -1.82 -12.67
CA THR A 167 -2.16 -1.39 -12.51
C THR A 167 -3.17 -2.44 -12.95
N ASN A 168 -2.90 -3.15 -14.07
CA ASN A 168 -3.74 -4.23 -14.57
C ASN A 168 -3.67 -5.52 -13.75
N SER A 169 -2.84 -5.62 -12.71
CA SER A 169 -2.92 -6.75 -11.77
C SER A 169 -3.88 -6.49 -10.61
N LEU A 170 -4.26 -5.22 -10.39
CA LEU A 170 -5.11 -4.82 -9.27
C LEU A 170 -6.57 -5.12 -9.56
N GLU A 171 -7.21 -5.74 -8.58
CA GLU A 171 -8.65 -5.96 -8.48
C GLU A 171 -9.29 -4.98 -7.47
N GLU A 172 -8.52 -4.53 -6.47
CA GLU A 172 -8.99 -3.59 -5.45
C GLU A 172 -7.91 -2.54 -5.12
N LEU A 173 -8.31 -1.27 -5.14
CA LEU A 173 -7.48 -0.13 -4.78
C LEU A 173 -8.17 0.68 -3.68
N VAL A 174 -7.48 0.88 -2.56
CA VAL A 174 -7.98 1.68 -1.44
C VAL A 174 -6.94 2.72 -1.05
N LEU A 175 -7.34 3.98 -1.08
CA LEU A 175 -6.55 5.13 -0.70
C LEU A 175 -7.24 5.84 0.45
N GLU A 176 -6.54 5.99 1.56
CA GLU A 176 -7.05 6.68 2.75
C GLU A 176 -6.10 7.79 3.18
N SER A 177 -6.67 8.88 3.68
CA SER A 177 -5.89 9.93 4.32
C SER A 177 -5.66 9.59 5.79
N VAL A 178 -4.48 9.97 6.30
CA VAL A 178 -4.23 9.99 7.75
C VAL A 178 -5.00 11.14 8.42
N ARG A 179 -5.29 12.21 7.68
CA ARG A 179 -6.02 13.38 8.17
C ARG A 179 -7.51 13.07 8.27
N ASP A 180 -8.19 13.80 9.16
CA ASP A 180 -9.62 13.60 9.42
C ASP A 180 -10.43 13.88 8.14
N PRO A 181 -11.43 13.04 7.79
CA PRO A 181 -12.31 13.25 6.65
C PRO A 181 -13.03 14.60 6.65
N LEU A 182 -13.21 15.24 7.80
CA LEU A 182 -13.82 16.57 7.93
C LEU A 182 -12.88 17.72 7.54
N THR A 183 -11.57 17.46 7.52
CA THR A 183 -10.54 18.43 7.08
C THR A 183 -10.06 18.16 5.65
N MET A 184 -10.83 17.34 4.90
CA MET A 184 -10.49 16.74 3.61
C MET A 184 -9.62 17.62 2.72
N ASP A 185 -8.35 17.22 2.60
CA ASP A 185 -7.45 17.77 1.59
C ASP A 185 -7.81 17.22 0.21
N TRP A 186 -7.48 18.02 -0.80
CA TRP A 186 -7.54 17.61 -2.19
C TRP A 186 -6.48 16.56 -2.46
N LEU A 187 -6.87 15.46 -3.11
CA LEU A 187 -5.94 14.44 -3.58
C LEU A 187 -5.78 14.57 -5.09
N GLU A 188 -4.69 15.21 -5.51
CA GLU A 188 -4.36 15.43 -6.93
C GLU A 188 -3.67 14.20 -7.53
N ILE A 189 -4.43 13.11 -7.68
CA ILE A 189 -3.97 11.87 -8.34
C ILE A 189 -4.77 11.52 -9.60
N ASP A 190 -5.73 12.37 -9.97
CA ASP A 190 -6.63 12.18 -11.12
C ASP A 190 -5.85 11.95 -12.42
N ASP A 191 -4.82 12.75 -12.68
CA ASP A 191 -3.97 12.59 -13.88
C ASP A 191 -3.29 11.20 -13.92
N TYR A 192 -2.83 10.66 -12.78
CA TYR A 192 -2.24 9.32 -12.74
C TYR A 192 -3.29 8.24 -12.99
N LEU A 193 -4.48 8.38 -12.40
CA LEU A 193 -5.58 7.44 -12.60
C LEU A 193 -6.04 7.41 -14.05
N GLU A 194 -6.11 8.56 -14.73
CA GLU A 194 -6.53 8.67 -16.13
C GLU A 194 -5.48 8.17 -17.12
N THR A 195 -4.19 8.35 -16.83
CA THR A 195 -3.09 7.97 -17.74
C THR A 195 -2.77 6.48 -17.75
N ASN A 196 -3.26 5.71 -16.78
CA ASN A 196 -3.02 4.27 -16.66
C ASN A 196 -4.27 3.46 -17.00
N THR A 197 -4.07 2.21 -17.42
CA THR A 197 -5.17 1.24 -17.64
C THR A 197 -5.42 0.43 -16.38
N TRP A 198 -6.70 0.14 -16.11
CA TRP A 198 -7.18 -0.49 -14.87
C TRP A 198 -8.19 -1.61 -15.18
N ASP A 199 -7.88 -2.42 -16.20
CA ASP A 199 -8.86 -3.31 -16.84
C ASP A 199 -9.43 -4.38 -15.89
N ASN A 200 -8.67 -4.77 -14.87
CA ASN A 200 -9.06 -5.78 -13.90
C ASN A 200 -9.58 -5.20 -12.57
N LEU A 201 -9.59 -3.86 -12.43
CA LEU A 201 -10.01 -3.21 -11.21
C LEU A 201 -11.53 -3.37 -11.05
N LYS A 202 -11.94 -3.89 -9.89
CA LYS A 202 -13.34 -4.10 -9.52
C LYS A 202 -13.78 -3.14 -8.43
N VAL A 203 -12.87 -2.77 -7.54
CA VAL A 203 -13.15 -1.91 -6.40
C VAL A 203 -12.13 -0.79 -6.34
N ILE A 204 -12.62 0.44 -6.24
CA ILE A 204 -11.79 1.60 -5.92
C ILE A 204 -12.44 2.44 -4.83
N LYS A 205 -11.69 2.72 -3.77
CA LYS A 205 -12.09 3.61 -2.67
C LYS A 205 -11.03 4.68 -2.49
N VAL A 206 -11.45 5.94 -2.48
CA VAL A 206 -10.59 7.09 -2.21
C VAL A 206 -11.25 7.94 -1.14
N ASP A 207 -10.69 7.91 0.08
CA ASP A 207 -11.14 8.73 1.20
C ASP A 207 -10.45 10.10 1.20
N ALA A 208 -10.65 10.84 0.12
CA ALA A 208 -10.18 12.20 -0.09
C ALA A 208 -11.02 12.91 -1.17
N MET A 209 -10.92 14.24 -1.25
CA MET A 209 -11.61 15.01 -2.28
C MET A 209 -10.81 14.97 -3.58
N MET A 210 -11.37 14.37 -4.63
CA MET A 210 -10.76 14.32 -5.94
C MET A 210 -11.07 15.59 -6.74
N ARG A 211 -10.10 16.09 -7.50
CA ARG A 211 -10.26 17.34 -8.27
C ARG A 211 -11.30 17.24 -9.38
N ARG A 212 -11.36 16.09 -10.06
CA ARG A 212 -12.19 15.84 -11.24
C ARG A 212 -12.73 14.41 -11.23
N PRO A 213 -13.98 14.17 -11.68
CA PRO A 213 -14.50 12.82 -11.87
C PRO A 213 -13.63 11.99 -12.80
N VAL A 214 -13.27 10.77 -12.39
CA VAL A 214 -12.54 9.83 -13.24
C VAL A 214 -13.51 8.77 -13.77
N PHE A 215 -13.95 8.94 -15.02
CA PHE A 215 -14.94 8.06 -15.65
C PHE A 215 -14.35 6.73 -16.16
N HIS A 216 -13.03 6.52 -16.06
CA HIS A 216 -12.40 5.24 -16.42
C HIS A 216 -12.80 4.08 -15.50
N PHE A 217 -13.49 4.32 -14.40
CA PHE A 217 -13.89 3.28 -13.45
C PHE A 217 -15.35 2.85 -13.58
N LEU A 218 -16.03 3.20 -14.68
CA LEU A 218 -17.42 2.78 -14.92
C LEU A 218 -17.60 1.25 -15.03
N HIS A 219 -16.53 0.51 -15.32
CA HIS A 219 -16.54 -0.96 -15.34
C HIS A 219 -16.38 -1.60 -13.97
N CYS A 220 -16.00 -0.83 -12.93
CA CYS A 220 -15.80 -1.36 -11.58
C CYS A 220 -17.14 -1.76 -10.93
N ASP A 221 -17.13 -2.84 -10.16
CA ASP A 221 -18.27 -3.29 -9.35
C ASP A 221 -18.64 -2.25 -8.27
N ARG A 222 -17.62 -1.57 -7.72
CA ARG A 222 -17.76 -0.52 -6.72
C ARG A 222 -16.71 0.57 -6.92
N VAL A 223 -17.17 1.81 -6.94
CA VAL A 223 -16.33 3.01 -6.88
C VAL A 223 -16.88 3.87 -5.75
N ASP A 224 -15.99 4.33 -4.90
CA ASP A 224 -16.28 5.13 -3.73
C ASP A 224 -15.29 6.30 -3.72
N MET A 225 -15.73 7.42 -4.31
CA MET A 225 -14.91 8.62 -4.49
C MET A 225 -15.75 9.87 -4.23
N LYS A 226 -15.12 10.91 -3.69
CA LYS A 226 -15.75 12.21 -3.43
C LYS A 226 -15.23 13.26 -4.40
N PHE A 227 -16.13 14.10 -4.92
CA PHE A 227 -15.78 15.17 -5.85
C PHE A 227 -16.49 16.48 -5.47
N PRO A 228 -15.92 17.64 -5.84
CA PRO A 228 -16.62 18.90 -5.72
C PRO A 228 -17.84 18.93 -6.63
N ARG A 229 -18.87 19.66 -6.21
CA ARG A 229 -20.05 19.91 -7.03
C ARG A 229 -19.65 20.74 -8.26
N LEU A 230 -19.76 20.17 -9.45
CA LEU A 230 -19.54 20.89 -10.71
C LEU A 230 -20.85 21.53 -11.18
N PRO A 231 -20.93 22.87 -11.38
CA PRO A 231 -22.11 23.53 -11.93
C PRO A 231 -22.47 23.07 -13.35
N GLU A 232 -21.48 22.59 -14.11
CA GLU A 232 -21.62 22.29 -15.55
C GLU A 232 -22.22 20.90 -15.84
N LEU A 233 -22.25 19.99 -14.85
CA LEU A 233 -22.90 18.68 -14.97
C LEU A 233 -24.44 18.75 -14.92
N GLU A 234 -25.03 19.90 -14.55
CA GLU A 234 -26.49 20.11 -14.59
C GLU A 234 -27.06 20.03 -16.01
N ASN A 235 -26.26 20.32 -17.05
CA ASN A 235 -26.78 20.47 -18.41
C ASN A 235 -26.81 19.20 -19.26
N GLN A 236 -26.25 18.08 -18.79
CA GLN A 236 -26.28 16.85 -19.61
C GLN A 236 -27.24 15.76 -19.15
N GLU A 237 -27.61 15.57 -17.86
CA GLU A 237 -28.58 14.50 -17.52
C GLU A 237 -29.52 14.67 -16.31
N LEU A 238 -29.55 15.78 -15.55
CA LEU A 238 -30.37 15.82 -14.32
C LEU A 238 -31.26 17.05 -14.20
N ASN A 239 -32.37 17.03 -14.94
CA ASN A 239 -33.48 17.93 -14.74
C ASN A 239 -34.46 17.29 -13.73
N GLN A 240 -34.26 17.50 -12.42
CA GLN A 240 -35.36 17.57 -11.45
C GLN A 240 -34.95 18.07 -10.06
N SER A 241 -35.75 19.04 -9.60
CA SER A 241 -35.90 19.58 -8.24
C SER A 241 -34.99 20.75 -7.83
N ARG A 242 -35.60 21.94 -7.90
CA ARG A 242 -35.24 23.17 -7.21
C ARG A 242 -35.25 22.94 -5.69
N TYR A 243 -34.10 22.95 -5.04
CA TYR A 243 -33.95 23.44 -3.67
C TYR A 243 -32.54 24.03 -3.52
N GLY A 244 -32.49 25.32 -3.14
CA GLY A 244 -31.23 25.99 -2.81
C GLY A 244 -30.84 25.65 -1.39
N LEU A 245 -29.63 25.12 -1.22
CA LEU A 245 -28.89 24.99 0.03
C LEU A 245 -27.39 24.98 -0.33
N ASP A 246 -26.63 25.82 0.36
CA ASP A 246 -25.17 25.99 0.27
C ASP A 246 -24.43 24.70 0.67
N ASP A 247 -23.25 24.48 0.06
CA ASP A 247 -22.19 23.52 0.41
C ASP A 247 -22.58 22.04 0.62
N MET A 248 -22.57 21.24 -0.45
CA MET A 248 -22.92 19.81 -0.39
C MET A 248 -22.01 18.96 -1.29
N GLU A 249 -21.33 17.98 -0.68
CA GLU A 249 -20.45 16.99 -1.32
C GLU A 249 -21.17 16.16 -2.39
N LEU A 250 -20.47 15.82 -3.49
CA LEU A 250 -20.94 14.82 -4.46
C LEU A 250 -20.18 13.52 -4.19
N ILE A 251 -20.84 12.55 -3.53
CA ILE A 251 -20.30 11.20 -3.35
C ILE A 251 -20.75 10.36 -4.54
N LEU A 252 -19.78 9.90 -5.34
CA LEU A 252 -20.01 8.90 -6.38
C LEU A 252 -19.86 7.53 -5.73
N THR A 253 -20.97 6.93 -5.32
CA THR A 253 -21.03 5.54 -4.84
C THR A 253 -21.69 4.67 -5.89
N PHE A 254 -20.93 3.75 -6.49
CA PHE A 254 -21.47 2.80 -7.47
C PHE A 254 -21.93 1.51 -6.79
N PHE A 255 -23.14 1.08 -7.12
CA PHE A 255 -23.58 -0.30 -6.94
C PHE A 255 -24.27 -0.75 -8.23
N TYR A 256 -23.78 -1.84 -8.84
CA TYR A 256 -24.47 -2.65 -9.86
C TYR A 256 -25.50 -1.93 -10.75
N HIS A 257 -25.07 -1.45 -11.92
CA HIS A 257 -25.92 -0.93 -13.00
C HIS A 257 -26.93 0.18 -12.65
N ARG A 258 -26.74 0.92 -11.55
CA ARG A 258 -27.58 2.08 -11.22
C ARG A 258 -26.73 3.26 -10.71
N LEU A 259 -26.80 4.39 -11.42
CA LEU A 259 -26.27 5.67 -10.97
C LEU A 259 -27.16 6.16 -9.81
N GLU A 260 -26.64 6.17 -8.59
CA GLU A 260 -27.24 6.89 -7.47
C GLU A 260 -26.33 8.06 -7.08
N PHE A 261 -26.79 9.29 -7.36
CA PHE A 261 -26.19 10.50 -6.81
C PHE A 261 -26.70 10.68 -5.39
N ARG A 262 -25.81 10.53 -4.39
CA ARG A 262 -26.16 10.85 -3.00
C ARG A 262 -25.54 12.18 -2.63
N PHE A 263 -26.42 13.16 -2.44
CA PHE A 263 -26.09 14.42 -1.80
C PHE A 263 -26.06 14.16 -0.28
N VAL A 264 -24.94 14.45 0.36
CA VAL A 264 -24.83 14.39 1.83
C VAL A 264 -24.90 15.82 2.36
N SER A 265 -25.75 16.02 3.37
CA SER A 265 -26.02 17.28 4.08
C SER A 265 -25.20 17.46 5.33
#